data_AF-A0A1H3AQR7-F1
#
_entry.id   AF-A0A1H3AQR7-F1
#
_cell.length_a   1.000
_cell.length_b   1.000
_cell.length_c   1.000
_cell.angle_alpha   90.00
_cell.angle_beta   90.00
_cell.angle_gamma   90.00
#
_symmetry.space_group_name_H-M   'P 1'
#
loop_
_entity.id
_entity.type
_entity.pdbx_description
1 polymer ?
#
loop_
_entity_poly.entity_id
_entity_poly.type
_entity_poly.pdbx_seq_one_letter_code
_entity_poly.pdbx_strand_id
1 'polypeptide(L)'
;MDVKLEIQDGSPWYLSPDIWTVSGDDPLGTPGQPIVGQPCYIWARVHNNGKDAIQNANVRFYWANPAVGFNRKTANFIGKAYVSLAGSETREVLCLSPWNPSFVNNGHECVMVEASHPYDPLQAGLTFNVTTDRHVAQRNLTVLRLRKGNAHFTLRFELHNPSRLAQTYRITSRVGHLKEIKPLLPHLGHDIPHHGEGTIVQAGFVTESCPDKDDSNKAQPTSKVEIGPGATVGLSVVGVLEGEIALLHVVQKAEEQEIGGLSILVFQGNEQ
;
A
#
# COMPACT_ATOMS: atom_id res chain seq x y z
N MET A 1 10.24 -11.57 -29.43
CA MET A 1 11.00 -11.82 -28.19
C MET A 1 9.97 -12.20 -27.13
N ASP A 2 10.15 -13.33 -26.48
CA ASP A 2 9.29 -13.84 -25.40
C ASP A 2 9.83 -13.32 -24.06
N VAL A 3 9.52 -12.05 -23.76
CA VAL A 3 9.81 -11.38 -22.49
C VAL A 3 8.49 -11.15 -21.76
N LYS A 4 8.46 -11.47 -20.47
CA LYS A 4 7.27 -11.25 -19.62
C LYS A 4 7.72 -10.70 -18.27
N LEU A 5 7.91 -9.40 -18.22
CA LEU A 5 8.22 -8.70 -16.98
C LEU A 5 7.01 -8.74 -16.05
N GLU A 6 7.27 -8.97 -14.77
CA GLU A 6 6.27 -8.98 -13.72
C GLU A 6 6.87 -8.45 -12.43
N ILE A 7 6.06 -7.71 -11.68
CA ILE A 7 6.25 -7.47 -10.25
C ILE A 7 5.04 -8.10 -9.59
N GLN A 8 5.25 -9.10 -8.73
CA GLN A 8 4.15 -9.89 -8.22
C GLN A 8 3.22 -9.01 -7.36
N ASP A 9 1.92 -9.02 -7.66
CA ASP A 9 0.94 -8.37 -6.81
C ASP A 9 0.65 -9.20 -5.54
N GLY A 10 -0.20 -8.66 -4.67
CA GLY A 10 -0.55 -9.31 -3.40
C GLY A 10 -1.81 -10.16 -3.47
N SER A 11 -2.16 -10.76 -2.33
CA SER A 11 -3.52 -11.22 -2.08
C SER A 11 -3.95 -10.74 -0.68
N PRO A 12 -4.70 -9.62 -0.56
CA PRO A 12 -5.26 -8.78 -1.64
C PRO A 12 -4.23 -8.11 -2.58
N TRP A 13 -4.63 -7.78 -3.81
CA TRP A 13 -3.75 -7.29 -4.90
C TRP A 13 -2.85 -6.09 -4.53
N TYR A 14 -3.27 -5.27 -3.58
CA TYR A 14 -2.52 -4.12 -3.07
C TYR A 14 -1.51 -4.45 -1.95
N LEU A 15 -1.18 -5.73 -1.74
CA LEU A 15 -0.21 -6.21 -0.74
C LEU A 15 0.95 -6.97 -1.38
N SER A 16 1.57 -6.35 -2.39
CA SER A 16 2.69 -6.95 -3.12
C SER A 16 3.84 -7.37 -2.17
N PRO A 17 4.30 -8.63 -2.23
CA PRO A 17 5.50 -9.09 -1.52
C PRO A 17 6.80 -8.64 -2.17
N ASP A 18 6.71 -8.22 -3.43
CA ASP A 18 7.84 -7.85 -4.26
C ASP A 18 8.18 -6.36 -4.17
N ILE A 19 7.57 -5.63 -3.24
CA ILE A 19 7.93 -4.25 -2.93
C ILE A 19 8.24 -4.18 -1.44
N TRP A 20 9.38 -3.58 -1.06
CA TRP A 20 9.69 -3.29 0.34
C TRP A 20 10.54 -2.04 0.47
N THR A 21 10.60 -1.56 1.71
CA THR A 21 11.26 -0.32 2.10
C THR A 21 12.38 -0.61 3.08
N VAL A 22 13.44 0.18 3.02
CA VAL A 22 14.58 0.15 3.94
C VAL A 22 14.80 1.59 4.41
N SER A 23 14.52 1.86 5.68
CA SER A 23 14.67 3.19 6.29
C SER A 23 16.07 3.40 6.86
N GLY A 24 16.55 4.65 6.81
CA GLY A 24 17.88 5.05 7.26
C GLY A 24 18.84 5.33 6.09
N ASP A 25 20.11 5.53 6.41
CA ASP A 25 21.14 5.94 5.42
C ASP A 25 21.78 4.77 4.65
N ASP A 26 21.47 3.52 5.04
CA ASP A 26 21.99 2.32 4.39
C ASP A 26 20.90 1.61 3.57
N PRO A 27 20.97 1.63 2.22
CA PRO A 27 20.00 0.94 1.37
C PRO A 27 20.02 -0.59 1.50
N LEU A 28 21.10 -1.16 2.06
CA LEU A 28 21.25 -2.59 2.33
C LEU A 28 20.90 -2.96 3.78
N GLY A 29 20.37 -1.99 4.53
CA GLY A 29 19.89 -2.18 5.89
C GLY A 29 18.71 -3.13 5.99
N THR A 30 18.19 -3.28 7.21
CA THR A 30 17.04 -4.17 7.47
C THR A 30 15.76 -3.58 6.88
N PRO A 31 14.97 -4.36 6.12
CA PRO A 31 13.65 -3.95 5.68
C PRO A 31 12.76 -3.50 6.85
N GLY A 32 11.99 -2.45 6.63
CA GLY A 32 11.14 -1.87 7.66
C GLY A 32 10.22 -0.80 7.11
N GLN A 33 9.33 -0.28 7.97
CA GLN A 33 8.45 0.82 7.60
C GLN A 33 9.24 2.12 7.34
N PRO A 34 8.80 2.96 6.38
CA PRO A 34 9.31 4.32 6.22
C PRO A 34 9.29 5.11 7.54
N ILE A 35 10.35 5.87 7.82
CA ILE A 35 10.45 6.74 8.99
C ILE A 35 10.53 8.19 8.52
N VAL A 36 9.60 9.02 9.01
CA VAL A 36 9.54 10.44 8.65
C VAL A 36 10.85 11.16 8.99
N GLY A 37 11.36 11.91 8.03
CA GLY A 37 12.58 12.70 8.18
C GLY A 37 13.88 11.90 8.07
N GLN A 38 13.80 10.58 7.81
CA GLN A 38 14.94 9.75 7.46
C GLN A 38 14.87 9.36 5.98
N PRO A 39 16.00 9.21 5.27
CA PRO A 39 15.97 8.60 3.95
C PRO A 39 15.32 7.20 4.01
N CYS A 40 14.60 6.85 2.96
CA CYS A 40 14.00 5.55 2.77
C CYS A 40 14.29 5.09 1.35
N TYR A 41 14.79 3.87 1.24
CA TYR A 41 15.08 3.21 -0.01
C TYR A 41 13.97 2.25 -0.35
N ILE A 42 13.54 2.24 -1.61
CA ILE A 42 12.53 1.29 -2.10
C ILE A 42 13.21 0.25 -2.97
N TRP A 43 12.93 -1.00 -2.65
CA TRP A 43 13.33 -2.15 -3.42
C TRP A 43 12.13 -2.77 -4.11
N ALA A 44 12.38 -3.34 -5.28
CA ALA A 44 11.43 -4.18 -5.96
C ALA A 44 12.07 -5.50 -6.37
N ARG A 45 11.27 -6.56 -6.44
CA ARG A 45 11.64 -7.81 -7.09
C ARG A 45 10.93 -7.89 -8.43
N VAL A 46 11.70 -8.10 -9.48
CA VAL A 46 11.23 -8.17 -10.86
C VAL A 46 11.47 -9.58 -11.39
N HIS A 47 10.46 -10.16 -12.02
CA HIS A 47 10.51 -11.45 -12.67
C HIS A 47 10.50 -11.27 -14.17
N ASN A 48 11.24 -12.11 -14.89
CA ASN A 48 11.04 -12.30 -16.33
C ASN A 48 10.48 -13.70 -16.55
N ASN A 49 9.15 -13.83 -16.57
CA ASN A 49 8.44 -15.09 -16.79
C ASN A 49 8.44 -15.53 -18.27
N GLY A 50 9.20 -14.82 -19.12
CA GLY A 50 9.49 -15.19 -20.50
C GLY A 50 10.68 -16.14 -20.62
N LYS A 51 11.07 -16.41 -21.87
CA LYS A 51 12.20 -17.30 -22.20
C LYS A 51 13.44 -16.53 -22.65
N ASP A 52 13.25 -15.33 -23.20
CA ASP A 52 14.33 -14.52 -23.74
C ASP A 52 14.91 -13.61 -22.66
N ALA A 53 16.23 -13.45 -22.68
CA ALA A 53 16.90 -12.49 -21.82
C ALA A 53 16.59 -11.04 -22.24
N ILE A 54 16.56 -10.15 -21.26
CA ILE A 54 16.35 -8.72 -21.43
C ILE A 54 17.44 -7.92 -20.75
N GLN A 55 17.79 -6.77 -21.35
CA GLN A 55 18.75 -5.84 -20.78
C GLN A 55 18.08 -4.50 -20.52
N ASN A 56 18.44 -3.87 -19.40
CA ASN A 56 18.02 -2.51 -19.06
C ASN A 56 16.49 -2.30 -19.08
N ALA A 57 15.72 -3.29 -18.59
CA ALA A 57 14.32 -3.08 -18.28
C ALA A 57 14.19 -1.94 -17.26
N ASN A 58 13.28 -1.00 -17.52
CA ASN A 58 13.09 0.21 -16.75
C ASN A 58 12.09 -0.08 -15.61
N VAL A 59 12.50 0.22 -14.38
CA VAL A 59 11.70 0.05 -13.17
C VAL A 59 11.45 1.42 -12.57
N ARG A 60 10.18 1.82 -12.42
CA ARG A 60 9.78 3.13 -11.89
C ARG A 60 9.12 2.98 -10.53
N PHE A 61 9.47 3.86 -9.61
CA PHE A 61 9.01 3.84 -8.23
C PHE A 61 8.21 5.10 -7.94
N TYR A 62 7.08 4.94 -7.26
CA TYR A 62 6.20 6.01 -6.87
C TYR A 62 5.78 5.83 -5.41
N TRP A 63 5.42 6.93 -4.77
CA TRP A 63 4.64 6.91 -3.53
C TRP A 63 3.35 7.71 -3.71
N ALA A 64 2.35 7.41 -2.89
CA ALA A 64 1.13 8.19 -2.79
C ALA A 64 0.77 8.39 -1.33
N ASN A 65 -0.01 9.43 -1.05
CA ASN A 65 -0.67 9.64 0.24
C ASN A 65 -1.44 8.37 0.65
N PRO A 66 -1.80 8.19 1.94
CA PRO A 66 -2.73 7.13 2.33
C PRO A 66 -4.01 7.27 1.53
N ALA A 67 -4.16 6.49 0.47
CA ALA A 67 -5.20 6.76 -0.50
C ALA A 67 -5.65 5.49 -1.19
N VAL A 68 -6.91 5.51 -1.56
CA VAL A 68 -7.53 4.52 -2.45
C VAL A 68 -7.91 5.24 -3.75
N GLY A 69 -7.70 4.57 -4.89
CA GLY A 69 -8.08 5.07 -6.20
C GLY A 69 -7.12 6.08 -6.86
N PHE A 70 -5.89 6.24 -6.38
CA PHE A 70 -4.89 7.13 -7.01
C PHE A 70 -4.36 6.56 -8.33
N ASN A 71 -3.68 7.39 -9.14
CA ASN A 71 -3.19 7.02 -10.46
C ASN A 71 -1.82 7.65 -10.76
N ARG A 72 -1.25 7.44 -11.97
CA ARG A 72 0.06 7.98 -12.39
C ARG A 72 0.17 9.52 -12.34
N LYS A 73 -0.97 10.23 -12.31
CA LYS A 73 -1.01 11.70 -12.22
C LYS A 73 -1.04 12.20 -10.77
N THR A 74 -1.67 11.43 -9.87
CA THR A 74 -1.80 11.82 -8.45
C THR A 74 -0.75 11.18 -7.55
N ALA A 75 -0.05 10.15 -8.03
CA ALA A 75 1.13 9.60 -7.37
C ALA A 75 2.38 10.47 -7.59
N ASN A 76 3.29 10.41 -6.64
CA ASN A 76 4.55 11.13 -6.64
C ASN A 76 5.67 10.21 -7.15
N PHE A 77 6.31 10.59 -8.24
CA PHE A 77 7.47 9.87 -8.76
C PHE A 77 8.68 10.04 -7.83
N ILE A 78 9.31 8.93 -7.44
CA ILE A 78 10.52 8.93 -6.62
C ILE A 78 11.76 8.89 -7.52
N GLY A 79 11.78 7.89 -8.39
CA GLY A 79 12.98 7.54 -9.12
C GLY A 79 12.76 6.31 -9.97
N LYS A 80 13.85 5.92 -10.63
CA LYS A 80 13.88 4.76 -11.51
C LYS A 80 15.13 3.94 -11.25
N ALA A 81 15.09 2.71 -11.68
CA ALA A 81 16.22 1.81 -11.74
C ALA A 81 16.18 1.02 -13.05
N TYR A 82 17.25 0.28 -13.31
CA TYR A 82 17.38 -0.57 -14.48
C TYR A 82 17.79 -1.96 -14.06
N VAL A 83 17.17 -2.97 -14.65
CA VAL A 83 17.46 -4.37 -14.37
C VAL A 83 17.62 -5.14 -15.67
N SER A 84 18.59 -6.03 -15.71
CA SER A 84 18.76 -7.00 -16.80
C SER A 84 18.52 -8.38 -16.24
N LEU A 85 17.71 -9.20 -16.91
CA LEU A 85 17.32 -10.54 -16.46
C LEU A 85 17.42 -11.53 -17.62
N ALA A 86 17.89 -12.75 -17.37
CA ALA A 86 17.69 -13.88 -18.24
C ALA A 86 16.20 -14.27 -18.32
N GLY A 87 15.85 -15.17 -19.24
CA GLY A 87 14.53 -15.80 -19.23
C GLY A 87 14.34 -16.63 -17.97
N SER A 88 13.14 -16.57 -17.39
CA SER A 88 12.78 -17.25 -16.13
C SER A 88 13.63 -16.83 -14.92
N GLU A 89 14.31 -15.68 -14.98
CA GLU A 89 15.08 -15.12 -13.87
C GLU A 89 14.26 -14.11 -13.06
N THR A 90 14.54 -14.07 -11.76
CA THR A 90 14.04 -13.06 -10.82
C THR A 90 15.23 -12.28 -10.26
N ARG A 91 15.10 -10.94 -10.19
CA ARG A 91 16.12 -10.07 -9.57
C ARG A 91 15.51 -9.00 -8.70
N GLU A 92 16.22 -8.65 -7.65
CA GLU A 92 15.91 -7.51 -6.80
C GLU A 92 16.62 -6.27 -7.34
N VAL A 93 15.95 -5.13 -7.28
CA VAL A 93 16.43 -3.86 -7.82
C VAL A 93 16.09 -2.72 -6.87
N LEU A 94 17.10 -1.93 -6.56
CA LEU A 94 17.01 -0.74 -5.71
C LEU A 94 16.66 0.48 -6.55
N CYS A 95 15.71 1.29 -6.08
CA CYS A 95 15.48 2.63 -6.62
C CYS A 95 16.74 3.49 -6.50
N LEU A 96 17.21 4.09 -7.60
CA LEU A 96 18.45 4.88 -7.60
C LEU A 96 18.34 6.22 -6.88
N SER A 97 17.13 6.62 -6.49
CA SER A 97 16.86 7.81 -5.70
C SER A 97 16.34 7.41 -4.32
N PRO A 98 16.93 7.90 -3.22
CA PRO A 98 16.28 7.81 -1.93
C PRO A 98 15.00 8.63 -1.95
N TRP A 99 14.00 8.14 -1.24
CA TRP A 99 12.79 8.88 -0.92
C TRP A 99 12.91 9.43 0.50
N ASN A 100 12.45 10.65 0.73
CA ASN A 100 12.36 11.21 2.08
C ASN A 100 10.87 11.20 2.50
N PRO A 101 10.43 10.23 3.32
CA PRO A 101 9.07 10.13 3.81
C PRO A 101 8.65 11.41 4.53
N SER A 102 7.41 11.82 4.31
CA SER A 102 6.84 13.02 4.90
C SER A 102 5.59 12.67 5.68
N PHE A 103 5.37 13.33 6.81
CA PHE A 103 4.20 13.04 7.65
C PHE A 103 2.92 13.60 7.01
N VAL A 104 2.37 12.87 6.04
CA VAL A 104 1.10 13.18 5.39
C VAL A 104 0.04 12.21 5.91
N ASN A 105 -1.12 12.75 6.32
CA ASN A 105 -2.29 11.97 6.74
C ASN A 105 -1.98 10.87 7.78
N ASN A 106 -1.20 11.21 8.81
CA ASN A 106 -0.85 10.31 9.92
C ASN A 106 0.09 9.13 9.54
N GLY A 107 0.87 9.27 8.46
CA GLY A 107 2.08 8.48 8.23
C GLY A 107 1.90 7.16 7.48
N HIS A 108 0.78 6.95 6.78
CA HIS A 108 0.69 5.84 5.83
C HIS A 108 1.19 6.27 4.44
N GLU A 109 1.98 5.44 3.78
CA GLU A 109 2.49 5.75 2.45
C GLU A 109 2.32 4.52 1.57
N CYS A 110 1.53 4.69 0.51
CA CYS A 110 1.32 3.67 -0.51
C CYS A 110 2.53 3.69 -1.44
N VAL A 111 3.13 2.54 -1.72
CA VAL A 111 4.26 2.44 -2.67
C VAL A 111 3.89 1.58 -3.87
N MET A 112 4.29 2.03 -5.05
CA MET A 112 3.94 1.41 -6.33
C MET A 112 5.18 1.30 -7.19
N VAL A 113 5.26 0.19 -7.91
CA VAL A 113 6.37 -0.07 -8.81
C VAL A 113 5.85 -0.56 -10.15
N GLU A 114 6.50 -0.10 -11.22
CA GLU A 114 6.23 -0.52 -12.59
C GLU A 114 7.50 -1.04 -13.25
N ALA A 115 7.44 -2.20 -13.90
CA ALA A 115 8.51 -2.72 -14.76
C ALA A 115 8.13 -2.64 -16.24
N SER A 116 9.06 -2.25 -17.11
CA SER A 116 8.76 -2.03 -18.54
C SER A 116 9.97 -2.20 -19.44
N HIS A 117 9.75 -2.64 -20.68
CA HIS A 117 10.78 -2.68 -21.73
C HIS A 117 10.14 -2.48 -23.11
N PRO A 118 10.82 -1.97 -24.16
CA PRO A 118 10.24 -1.88 -25.51
C PRO A 118 9.68 -3.20 -26.08
N TYR A 119 10.22 -4.35 -25.67
CA TYR A 119 9.72 -5.68 -26.04
C TYR A 119 8.61 -6.21 -25.11
N ASP A 120 8.37 -5.52 -23.99
CA ASP A 120 7.28 -5.81 -23.08
C ASP A 120 6.76 -4.49 -22.45
N PRO A 121 6.00 -3.70 -23.24
CA PRO A 121 5.65 -2.34 -22.86
C PRO A 121 4.51 -2.31 -21.84
N LEU A 122 4.51 -1.28 -20.99
CA LEU A 122 3.38 -0.94 -20.14
C LEU A 122 2.13 -0.65 -20.98
N GLN A 123 0.97 -0.98 -20.43
CA GLN A 123 -0.29 -0.55 -21.02
C GLN A 123 -0.40 0.98 -20.99
N ALA A 124 -0.86 1.57 -22.09
CA ALA A 124 -1.08 3.01 -22.16
C ALA A 124 -2.23 3.43 -21.22
N GLY A 125 -2.05 4.52 -20.49
CA GLY A 125 -3.08 5.09 -19.63
C GLY A 125 -2.54 5.65 -18.33
N LEU A 126 -3.41 6.32 -17.57
CA LEU A 126 -3.05 6.91 -16.28
C LEU A 126 -3.26 5.96 -15.10
N THR A 127 -4.10 4.94 -15.24
CA THR A 127 -4.48 4.04 -14.15
C THR A 127 -3.42 2.98 -13.87
N PHE A 128 -3.05 2.82 -12.60
CA PHE A 128 -2.30 1.65 -12.13
C PHE A 128 -3.25 0.45 -12.04
N ASN A 129 -3.28 -0.38 -13.09
CA ASN A 129 -4.22 -1.49 -13.19
C ASN A 129 -3.63 -2.79 -12.60
N VAL A 130 -3.32 -2.79 -11.31
CA VAL A 130 -2.58 -3.87 -10.63
C VAL A 130 -3.21 -5.25 -10.86
N THR A 131 -4.55 -5.34 -10.84
CA THR A 131 -5.26 -6.63 -10.94
C THR A 131 -5.16 -7.32 -12.29
N THR A 132 -4.80 -6.60 -13.36
CA THR A 132 -4.73 -7.17 -14.72
C THR A 132 -3.48 -6.78 -15.51
N ASP A 133 -2.65 -5.89 -14.97
CA ASP A 133 -1.38 -5.48 -15.55
C ASP A 133 -0.22 -5.92 -14.66
N ARG A 134 0.32 -7.11 -14.95
CA ARG A 134 1.46 -7.74 -14.23
C ARG A 134 2.70 -6.85 -14.09
N HIS A 135 2.81 -5.81 -14.92
CA HIS A 135 3.92 -4.88 -14.85
C HIS A 135 3.86 -3.97 -13.63
N VAL A 136 2.68 -3.83 -13.02
CA VAL A 136 2.40 -2.88 -11.97
C VAL A 136 2.03 -3.63 -10.70
N ALA A 137 2.73 -3.31 -9.61
CA ALA A 137 2.38 -3.81 -8.30
C ALA A 137 2.29 -2.67 -7.29
N GLN A 138 1.58 -2.94 -6.20
CA GLN A 138 1.30 -1.98 -5.16
C GLN A 138 1.43 -2.62 -3.78
N ARG A 139 1.97 -1.85 -2.83
CA ARG A 139 2.02 -2.21 -1.41
C ARG A 139 1.44 -1.08 -0.57
N ASN A 140 0.20 -1.30 -0.12
CA ASN A 140 -0.58 -0.40 0.71
C ASN A 140 -0.84 -1.06 2.07
N LEU A 141 0.18 -1.08 2.92
CA LEU A 141 0.08 -1.59 4.28
C LEU A 141 0.51 -0.51 5.26
N THR A 142 -0.40 -0.12 6.13
CA THR A 142 -0.12 0.67 7.34
C THR A 142 0.17 -0.26 8.49
N VAL A 143 1.16 0.07 9.30
CA VAL A 143 1.39 -0.59 10.59
C VAL A 143 1.11 0.40 11.71
N LEU A 144 0.17 0.07 12.59
CA LEU A 144 -0.21 0.88 13.76
C LEU A 144 0.15 0.14 15.05
N ARG A 145 1.15 0.67 15.77
CA ARG A 145 1.49 0.22 17.12
C ARG A 145 0.68 1.00 18.14
N LEU A 146 -0.20 0.30 18.87
CA LEU A 146 -0.97 0.87 19.96
C LEU A 146 -0.17 0.93 21.25
N ARG A 147 -0.40 1.98 22.04
CA ARG A 147 0.11 2.06 23.41
C ARG A 147 -0.65 1.06 24.27
N LYS A 148 0.06 0.38 25.17
CA LYS A 148 -0.54 -0.54 26.16
C LYS A 148 -1.69 0.15 26.89
N GLY A 149 -2.82 -0.53 27.00
CA GLY A 149 -4.06 0.00 27.61
C GLY A 149 -4.89 0.91 26.69
N ASN A 150 -4.41 1.27 25.50
CA ASN A 150 -5.23 1.89 24.46
C ASN A 150 -5.56 0.85 23.39
N ALA A 151 -6.82 0.45 23.30
CA ALA A 151 -7.31 -0.45 22.27
C ALA A 151 -7.85 0.30 21.04
N HIS A 152 -8.11 1.61 21.16
CA HIS A 152 -8.69 2.40 20.08
C HIS A 152 -7.63 2.88 19.10
N PHE A 153 -7.90 2.72 17.80
CA PHE A 153 -7.07 3.26 16.74
C PHE A 153 -7.90 4.15 15.81
N THR A 154 -7.19 5.09 15.18
CA THR A 154 -7.71 5.93 14.11
C THR A 154 -6.67 6.01 13.02
N LEU A 155 -7.08 5.84 11.77
CA LEU A 155 -6.26 6.13 10.59
C LEU A 155 -7.02 7.04 9.64
N ARG A 156 -6.39 8.15 9.26
CA ARG A 156 -6.88 9.02 8.21
C ARG A 156 -6.36 8.55 6.85
N PHE A 157 -7.22 8.61 5.84
CA PHE A 157 -6.88 8.34 4.45
C PHE A 157 -7.70 9.20 3.49
N GLU A 158 -7.33 9.16 2.22
CA GLU A 158 -7.96 9.90 1.13
C GLU A 158 -8.66 8.95 0.17
N LEU A 159 -9.82 9.38 -0.29
CA LEU A 159 -10.54 8.78 -1.41
C LEU A 159 -10.24 9.62 -2.64
N HIS A 160 -9.65 9.01 -3.67
CA HIS A 160 -9.33 9.71 -4.91
C HIS A 160 -10.36 9.36 -5.99
N ASN A 161 -10.79 10.37 -6.75
CA ASN A 161 -11.54 10.18 -7.99
C ASN A 161 -10.66 10.55 -9.19
N PRO A 162 -9.99 9.59 -9.83
CA PRO A 162 -9.16 9.86 -10.99
C PRO A 162 -9.97 10.16 -12.26
N SER A 163 -11.29 9.93 -12.23
CA SER A 163 -12.17 10.12 -13.37
C SER A 163 -12.37 11.61 -13.70
N ARG A 164 -12.66 11.87 -14.97
CA ARG A 164 -13.13 13.18 -15.46
C ARG A 164 -14.60 13.47 -15.14
N LEU A 165 -15.30 12.50 -14.55
CA LEU A 165 -16.70 12.63 -14.13
C LEU A 165 -16.79 12.48 -12.61
N ALA A 166 -17.80 13.10 -12.02
CA ALA A 166 -18.14 12.82 -10.63
C ALA A 166 -18.53 11.35 -10.50
N GLN A 167 -18.09 10.71 -9.42
CA GLN A 167 -18.37 9.31 -9.15
C GLN A 167 -18.75 9.12 -7.69
N THR A 168 -19.66 8.18 -7.48
CA THR A 168 -20.03 7.74 -6.13
C THR A 168 -19.31 6.45 -5.80
N TYR A 169 -18.62 6.45 -4.68
CA TYR A 169 -17.87 5.30 -4.19
C TYR A 169 -18.50 4.75 -2.92
N ARG A 170 -18.41 3.43 -2.78
CA ARG A 170 -18.73 2.72 -1.55
C ARG A 170 -17.44 2.29 -0.86
N ILE A 171 -17.28 2.69 0.39
CA ILE A 171 -16.14 2.35 1.23
C ILE A 171 -16.61 1.32 2.24
N THR A 172 -15.89 0.20 2.30
CA THR A 172 -16.17 -0.91 3.20
C THR A 172 -14.90 -1.35 3.89
N SER A 173 -15.02 -1.91 5.10
CA SER A 173 -13.92 -2.58 5.77
C SER A 173 -14.21 -4.07 5.98
N ARG A 174 -13.16 -4.87 6.10
CA ARG A 174 -13.24 -6.30 6.46
C ARG A 174 -12.05 -6.66 7.35
N VAL A 175 -12.31 -7.42 8.41
CA VAL A 175 -11.23 -8.03 9.21
C VAL A 175 -10.54 -9.12 8.37
N GLY A 176 -9.23 -8.99 8.23
CA GLY A 176 -8.35 -9.92 7.52
C GLY A 176 -7.73 -10.95 8.45
N HIS A 177 -7.01 -11.90 7.86
CA HIS A 177 -6.20 -12.88 8.58
C HIS A 177 -4.71 -12.56 8.45
N LEU A 178 -3.91 -12.77 9.49
CA LEU A 178 -2.45 -12.55 9.44
C LEU A 178 -1.76 -13.38 8.35
N LYS A 179 -2.31 -14.54 7.97
CA LYS A 179 -1.80 -15.32 6.84
C LYS A 179 -1.78 -14.56 5.51
N GLU A 180 -2.68 -13.57 5.33
CA GLU A 180 -2.76 -12.72 4.13
C GLU A 180 -1.50 -11.84 3.99
N ILE A 181 -0.84 -11.49 5.10
CA ILE A 181 0.40 -10.71 5.11
C ILE A 181 1.66 -11.55 5.39
N LYS A 182 1.55 -12.88 5.47
CA LYS A 182 2.69 -13.77 5.75
C LYS A 182 3.89 -13.51 4.81
N PRO A 183 3.70 -13.32 3.49
CA PRO A 183 4.81 -12.99 2.58
C PRO A 183 5.49 -11.65 2.88
N LEU A 184 4.80 -10.74 3.57
CA LEU A 184 5.29 -9.40 3.89
C LEU A 184 6.06 -9.33 5.20
N LEU A 185 5.83 -10.27 6.13
CA LEU A 185 6.40 -10.23 7.49
C LEU A 185 7.93 -10.01 7.51
N PRO A 186 8.74 -10.68 6.66
CA PRO A 186 10.18 -10.43 6.61
C PRO A 186 10.56 -8.99 6.26
N HIS A 187 9.64 -8.23 5.67
CA HIS A 187 9.81 -6.86 5.20
C HIS A 187 9.18 -5.79 6.10
N LEU A 188 8.58 -6.15 7.24
CA LEU A 188 7.89 -5.17 8.09
C LEU A 188 8.80 -4.59 9.18
N GLY A 189 9.84 -5.31 9.58
CA GLY A 189 10.73 -4.97 10.69
C GLY A 189 10.58 -5.95 11.86
N HIS A 190 11.63 -6.08 12.67
CA HIS A 190 11.74 -7.10 13.72
C HIS A 190 10.82 -6.87 14.93
N ASP A 191 10.39 -5.63 15.16
CA ASP A 191 9.53 -5.24 16.29
C ASP A 191 8.05 -5.53 16.07
N ILE A 192 7.66 -6.00 14.88
CA ILE A 192 6.27 -6.28 14.52
C ILE A 192 5.98 -7.76 14.81
N PRO A 193 4.93 -8.07 15.59
CA PRO A 193 4.59 -9.46 15.88
C PRO A 193 4.31 -10.25 14.60
N HIS A 194 4.99 -11.38 14.44
CA HIS A 194 4.75 -12.33 13.34
C HIS A 194 3.61 -13.33 13.64
N HIS A 195 3.15 -13.35 14.88
CA HIS A 195 2.10 -14.21 15.40
C HIS A 195 1.30 -13.46 16.47
N GLY A 196 0.16 -14.01 16.82
CA GLY A 196 -0.74 -13.47 17.83
C GLY A 196 -2.19 -13.59 17.37
N GLU A 197 -3.10 -13.42 18.32
CA GLU A 197 -4.53 -13.51 18.08
C GLU A 197 -5.21 -12.18 18.40
N GLY A 198 -6.18 -11.82 17.58
CA GLY A 198 -6.97 -10.64 17.79
C GLY A 198 -7.97 -10.41 16.66
N THR A 199 -8.84 -9.44 16.90
CA THR A 199 -9.84 -8.98 15.95
C THR A 199 -10.02 -7.48 16.09
N ILE A 200 -10.65 -6.87 15.09
CA ILE A 200 -11.06 -5.48 15.17
C ILE A 200 -12.57 -5.44 15.29
N VAL A 201 -13.04 -4.83 16.38
CA VAL A 201 -14.45 -4.57 16.63
C VAL A 201 -14.75 -3.10 16.42
N GLN A 202 -16.03 -2.79 16.17
CA GLN A 202 -16.51 -1.42 15.98
C GLN A 202 -15.77 -0.67 14.85
N ALA A 203 -15.29 -1.41 13.84
CA ALA A 203 -14.68 -0.80 12.67
C ALA A 203 -15.73 0.05 11.92
N GLY A 204 -15.40 1.32 11.70
CA GLY A 204 -16.29 2.22 10.97
C GLY A 204 -15.59 3.44 10.42
N PHE A 205 -16.35 4.23 9.67
CA PHE A 205 -15.87 5.41 8.95
C PHE A 205 -16.50 6.69 9.49
N VAL A 206 -15.69 7.74 9.58
CA VAL A 206 -16.06 9.08 10.04
C VAL A 206 -15.37 10.14 9.18
N THR A 207 -16.00 11.31 9.01
CA THR A 207 -15.48 12.41 8.18
C THR A 207 -14.45 13.27 8.91
N GLU A 208 -14.45 13.20 10.22
CA GLU A 208 -13.59 13.96 11.10
C GLU A 208 -12.13 13.55 10.91
N SER A 209 -11.26 14.55 10.91
CA SER A 209 -9.82 14.37 10.71
C SER A 209 -9.13 13.77 11.93
N CYS A 210 -9.65 14.07 13.12
CA CYS A 210 -9.16 13.60 14.41
C CYS A 210 -10.39 13.27 15.27
N PRO A 211 -11.12 12.18 14.95
CA PRO A 211 -12.33 11.81 15.66
C PRO A 211 -12.02 11.55 17.13
N ASP A 212 -12.85 12.10 18.01
CA ASP A 212 -12.84 11.74 19.41
C ASP A 212 -13.68 10.46 19.66
N LYS A 213 -13.93 10.15 20.93
CA LYS A 213 -14.74 8.99 21.30
C LYS A 213 -16.20 9.12 20.84
N ASP A 214 -16.75 10.33 20.85
CA ASP A 214 -18.14 10.57 20.47
C ASP A 214 -18.32 10.47 18.96
N ASP A 215 -17.33 10.89 18.18
CA ASP A 215 -17.29 10.69 16.73
C ASP A 215 -17.16 9.20 16.39
N SER A 216 -16.30 8.48 17.11
CA SER A 216 -16.11 7.04 16.92
C SER A 216 -17.38 6.24 17.18
N ASN A 217 -18.21 6.67 18.12
CA ASN A 217 -19.53 6.09 18.38
C ASN A 217 -20.54 6.30 17.23
N LYS A 218 -20.31 7.28 16.35
CA LYS A 218 -21.14 7.54 15.17
C LYS A 218 -20.60 6.86 13.90
N ALA A 219 -19.49 6.12 14.02
CA ALA A 219 -18.82 5.52 12.89
C ALA A 219 -19.74 4.52 12.17
N GLN A 220 -19.83 4.65 10.85
CA GLN A 220 -20.66 3.77 10.03
C GLN A 220 -19.81 2.62 9.47
N PRO A 221 -20.32 1.38 9.44
CA PRO A 221 -19.56 0.23 8.91
C PRO A 221 -19.28 0.35 7.41
N THR A 222 -20.06 1.17 6.70
CA THR A 222 -19.87 1.50 5.29
C THR A 222 -20.08 2.99 5.08
N SER A 223 -19.29 3.60 4.20
CA SER A 223 -19.49 5.00 3.79
C SER A 223 -19.78 5.08 2.30
N LYS A 224 -20.71 5.95 1.91
CA LYS A 224 -21.00 6.27 0.51
C LYS A 224 -20.65 7.72 0.27
N VAL A 225 -19.70 7.97 -0.63
CA VAL A 225 -19.13 9.30 -0.85
C VAL A 225 -19.20 9.63 -2.33
N GLU A 226 -19.83 10.75 -2.67
CA GLU A 226 -19.73 11.34 -4.01
C GLU A 226 -18.51 12.24 -4.08
N ILE A 227 -17.68 12.03 -5.09
CA ILE A 227 -16.43 12.77 -5.28
C ILE A 227 -16.44 13.38 -6.67
N GLY A 228 -16.19 14.69 -6.74
CA GLY A 228 -16.14 15.43 -8.00
C GLY A 228 -15.00 14.96 -8.93
N PRO A 229 -15.00 15.38 -10.21
CA PRO A 229 -13.95 15.04 -11.17
C PRO A 229 -12.56 15.41 -10.68
N GLY A 230 -11.61 14.47 -10.69
CA GLY A 230 -10.22 14.71 -10.27
C GLY A 230 -10.05 15.13 -8.81
N ALA A 231 -11.10 15.04 -7.99
CA ALA A 231 -11.11 15.52 -6.61
C ALA A 231 -10.70 14.42 -5.62
N THR A 232 -10.39 14.85 -4.40
CA THR A 232 -10.04 13.99 -3.28
C THR A 232 -10.87 14.35 -2.06
N VAL A 233 -11.27 13.35 -1.27
CA VAL A 233 -12.00 13.54 0.00
C VAL A 233 -11.29 12.79 1.11
N GLY A 234 -11.10 13.44 2.26
CA GLY A 234 -10.54 12.79 3.45
C GLY A 234 -11.60 11.98 4.19
N LEU A 235 -11.21 10.80 4.68
CA LEU A 235 -12.03 9.94 5.53
C LEU A 235 -11.13 9.34 6.61
N SER A 236 -11.70 9.04 7.78
CA SER A 236 -11.01 8.32 8.83
C SER A 236 -11.68 6.98 9.05
N VAL A 237 -10.87 5.95 9.26
CA VAL A 237 -11.31 4.66 9.80
C VAL A 237 -10.93 4.58 11.26
N VAL A 238 -11.91 4.21 12.08
CA VAL A 238 -11.74 4.00 13.52
C VAL A 238 -12.06 2.55 13.86
N GLY A 239 -11.56 2.07 14.98
CA GLY A 239 -11.89 0.75 15.50
C GLY A 239 -11.20 0.45 16.82
N VAL A 240 -11.55 -0.69 17.39
CA VAL A 240 -10.99 -1.18 18.65
C VAL A 240 -10.32 -2.53 18.40
N LEU A 241 -9.04 -2.64 18.75
CA LEU A 241 -8.32 -3.89 18.76
C LEU A 241 -8.70 -4.70 20.01
N GLU A 242 -9.26 -5.88 19.80
CA GLU A 242 -9.40 -6.90 20.83
C GLU A 242 -8.35 -7.98 20.61
N GLY A 243 -7.48 -8.21 21.59
CA GLY A 243 -6.34 -9.12 21.48
C GLY A 243 -5.02 -8.40 21.22
N GLU A 244 -4.07 -9.13 20.64
CA GLU A 244 -2.66 -8.73 20.50
C GLU A 244 -2.39 -8.01 19.19
N ILE A 245 -2.97 -8.54 18.10
CA ILE A 245 -2.72 -8.09 16.74
C ILE A 245 -3.90 -8.44 15.83
N ALA A 246 -4.24 -7.56 14.91
CA ALA A 246 -5.30 -7.78 13.93
C ALA A 246 -5.04 -7.02 12.63
N LEU A 247 -5.62 -7.53 11.55
CA LEU A 247 -5.54 -6.95 10.22
C LEU A 247 -6.91 -6.41 9.80
N LEU A 248 -6.97 -5.17 9.33
CA LEU A 248 -8.14 -4.57 8.69
C LEU A 248 -7.84 -4.26 7.23
N HIS A 249 -8.74 -4.64 6.34
CA HIS A 249 -8.74 -4.16 4.96
C HIS A 249 -9.80 -3.08 4.80
N VAL A 250 -9.41 -1.97 4.18
CA VAL A 250 -10.30 -0.90 3.73
C VAL A 250 -10.31 -0.91 2.21
N VAL A 251 -11.50 -0.93 1.61
CA VAL A 251 -11.69 -1.09 0.17
C VAL A 251 -12.61 0.00 -0.36
N GLN A 252 -12.20 0.61 -1.47
CA GLN A 252 -13.03 1.51 -2.28
C GLN A 252 -13.61 0.74 -3.47
N LYS A 253 -14.94 0.84 -3.61
CA LYS A 253 -15.68 0.24 -4.71
C LYS A 253 -16.34 1.31 -5.56
N ALA A 254 -16.17 1.21 -6.87
CA ALA A 254 -17.01 1.87 -7.84
C ALA A 254 -18.07 0.86 -8.29
N GLU A 255 -19.34 1.13 -8.00
CA GLU A 255 -20.40 0.13 -8.12
C GLU A 255 -20.05 -1.13 -7.28
N GLU A 256 -19.82 -2.28 -7.92
CA GLU A 256 -19.39 -3.51 -7.25
C GLU A 256 -17.91 -3.87 -7.48
N GLN A 257 -17.19 -3.10 -8.30
CA GLN A 257 -15.78 -3.36 -8.61
C GLN A 257 -14.87 -2.71 -7.57
N GLU A 258 -13.92 -3.49 -7.04
CA GLU A 258 -12.83 -2.97 -6.21
C GLU A 258 -11.84 -2.21 -7.09
N ILE A 259 -11.63 -0.93 -6.76
CA ILE A 259 -10.75 -0.04 -7.52
C ILE A 259 -9.59 0.50 -6.67
N GLY A 260 -9.61 0.25 -5.36
CA GLY A 260 -8.60 0.70 -4.44
C GLY A 260 -8.70 -0.06 -3.13
N GLY A 261 -7.56 -0.29 -2.49
CA GLY A 261 -7.52 -0.91 -1.18
C GLY A 261 -6.29 -0.54 -0.37
N LEU A 262 -6.43 -0.71 0.92
CA LEU A 262 -5.46 -0.39 1.96
C LEU A 262 -5.61 -1.44 3.06
N SER A 263 -4.50 -1.94 3.58
CA SER A 263 -4.50 -2.75 4.80
C SER A 263 -3.90 -2.01 5.99
N ILE A 264 -4.42 -2.30 7.17
CA ILE A 264 -3.97 -1.73 8.44
C ILE A 264 -3.68 -2.90 9.38
N LEU A 265 -2.42 -3.09 9.72
CA LEU A 265 -2.00 -4.01 10.76
C LEU A 265 -1.95 -3.25 12.08
N VAL A 266 -2.81 -3.61 13.02
CA VAL A 266 -2.88 -2.98 14.35
C VAL A 266 -2.39 -3.97 15.38
N PHE A 267 -1.46 -3.57 16.26
CA PHE A 267 -0.95 -4.44 17.32
C PHE A 267 -0.63 -3.66 18.61
N GLN A 268 -0.63 -4.34 19.74
CA GLN A 268 -0.21 -3.75 21.01
C GLN A 268 1.32 -3.70 21.12
N GLY A 269 1.86 -2.55 21.52
CA GLY A 269 3.28 -2.43 21.81
C GLY A 269 3.68 -3.12 23.12
N ASN A 270 4.81 -3.83 23.12
CA ASN A 270 5.48 -4.25 24.34
C ASN A 270 6.09 -3.04 25.07
N GLU A 271 6.14 -3.08 26.41
CA GLU A 271 6.88 -2.09 27.22
C GLU A 271 8.37 -2.14 26.85
N GLN A 272 8.96 -0.97 26.61
CA GLN A 272 10.36 -0.70 26.91
C GLN A 272 10.38 0.20 28.13
#